data_AF-A0AAV8F5T0-F1
#
_entry.id   AF-A0AAV8F5T0-F1
#
_cell.length_a   1.000
_cell.length_b   1.000
_cell.length_c   1.000
_cell.angle_alpha   90.00
_cell.angle_beta   90.00
_cell.angle_gamma   90.00
#
_symmetry.space_group_name_H-M   'P 1'
#
loop_
_entity.id
_entity.type
_entity.pdbx_description
1 polymer ?
#
loop_
_entity_poly.entity_id
_entity_poly.type
_entity_poly.pdbx_seq_one_letter_code
_entity_poly.pdbx_strand_id
1 'polypeptide(L)'
;MYISFLVPPATAAAVISIITRVNTFTKIVYKDEPAIMAWELINEPRCQSDYSGKTIHAWVEEMAGYTKSLDGNHLLEVGMEGFYGDSMPEKKQYNPGYQVGTDYINSNLIREIDFATIHAYPDIWLAGQNDGSQNTFVQRWMWSHWEDARTILKKPLVFAEFGKSKKDPGYTENERDTFLNTVYTNIYSFARTGGGSMAGGLVSVARPVVGKAGHLPRLIFQKQ
;
A
#
# COMPACT_ATOMS: atom_id res chain seq x y z
N MET A 1 17.18 -0.66 6.19
CA MET A 1 16.27 -1.60 6.90
C MET A 1 14.95 -0.87 7.00
N TYR A 2 13.93 -1.30 6.26
CA TYR A 2 12.60 -0.69 6.31
C TYR A 2 11.90 -1.21 7.56
N ILE A 3 11.61 -0.33 8.51
CA ILE A 3 10.78 -0.64 9.68
C ILE A 3 9.53 0.22 9.51
N SER A 4 8.47 -0.33 8.92
CA SER A 4 7.15 0.30 9.02
C SER A 4 6.62 0.00 10.43
N PHE A 5 6.42 1.07 11.21
CA PHE A 5 5.64 0.95 12.42
C PHE A 5 4.18 1.04 12.04
N LEU A 6 3.48 -0.08 12.12
CA LEU A 6 2.02 -0.11 12.07
C LEU A 6 1.49 0.75 13.20
N VAL A 7 0.95 1.92 12.87
CA VAL A 7 0.12 2.66 13.81
C VAL A 7 -1.21 1.90 13.87
N PRO A 8 -1.65 1.40 15.05
CA PRO A 8 -3.03 0.92 15.21
C PRO A 8 -3.97 2.03 14.73
N PRO A 9 -5.14 1.73 14.12
CA PRO A 9 -5.90 2.66 13.27
C PRO A 9 -5.74 4.09 13.76
N ALA A 10 -4.93 4.87 13.03
CA ALA A 10 -4.17 5.98 13.57
C ALA A 10 -5.08 6.97 14.29
N THR A 11 -5.22 6.80 15.60
CA THR A 11 -5.76 7.84 16.46
C THR A 11 -4.64 8.85 16.64
N ALA A 12 -4.98 10.13 16.73
CA ALA A 12 -4.01 11.18 17.01
C ALA A 12 -3.13 10.85 18.25
N ALA A 13 -3.67 10.13 19.22
CA ALA A 13 -2.97 9.64 20.41
C ALA A 13 -1.91 8.55 20.13
N ALA A 14 -2.22 7.58 19.27
CA ALA A 14 -1.24 6.55 18.89
C ALA A 14 -0.10 7.15 18.06
N VAL A 15 -0.42 8.04 17.12
CA VAL A 15 0.56 8.72 16.27
C VAL A 15 1.54 9.52 17.12
N ILE A 16 1.05 10.41 18.00
CA ILE A 16 1.94 11.22 18.83
C ILE A 16 2.79 10.35 19.75
N SER A 17 2.21 9.30 20.36
CA SER A 17 2.95 8.41 21.25
C SER A 17 4.13 7.70 20.57
N ILE A 18 4.03 7.35 19.29
CA ILE A 18 5.10 6.68 18.55
C ILE A 18 6.13 7.69 18.04
N ILE A 19 5.66 8.77 17.41
CA ILE A 19 6.55 9.77 16.79
C ILE A 19 7.43 10.46 17.84
N THR A 20 6.89 10.75 19.03
CA THR A 20 7.65 11.38 20.11
C THR A 20 8.36 10.38 21.04
N ARG A 21 8.35 9.08 20.70
CA ARG A 21 9.00 8.05 21.51
C ARG A 21 10.51 8.25 21.49
N VAL A 22 11.15 8.15 22.65
CA VAL A 22 12.61 8.08 22.76
C VAL A 22 13.05 6.62 22.67
N ASN A 23 13.93 6.32 21.72
CA ASN A 23 14.56 5.01 21.63
C ASN A 23 15.38 4.74 22.90
N THR A 24 15.11 3.66 23.62
CA THR A 24 15.81 3.34 24.87
C THR A 24 17.28 2.93 24.65
N PHE A 25 17.68 2.58 23.43
CA PHE A 25 19.05 2.20 23.08
C PHE A 25 19.83 3.38 22.50
N THR A 26 19.33 3.98 21.40
CA THR A 26 20.03 5.10 20.73
C THR A 26 19.85 6.43 21.47
N LYS A 27 18.84 6.53 22.34
CA LYS A 27 18.43 7.76 23.06
C LYS A 27 17.94 8.88 22.14
N ILE A 28 17.71 8.59 20.87
CA ILE A 28 17.18 9.51 19.87
C ILE A 28 15.65 9.42 19.87
N VAL A 29 14.96 10.57 19.72
CA VAL A 29 13.50 10.58 19.53
C VAL A 29 13.20 10.04 18.14
N TYR A 30 12.16 9.21 17.98
CA TYR A 30 11.87 8.54 16.70
C TYR A 30 11.72 9.51 15.52
N LYS A 31 11.11 10.68 15.72
CA LYS A 31 11.06 11.74 14.68
C LYS A 31 12.41 12.26 14.19
N ASP A 32 13.50 11.99 14.91
CA ASP A 32 14.87 12.39 14.57
C ASP A 32 15.78 11.17 14.29
N GLU A 33 15.23 9.95 14.24
CA GLU A 33 16.00 8.71 14.08
C GLU A 33 16.18 8.35 12.60
N PRO A 34 17.38 8.54 11.99
CA PRO A 34 17.59 8.33 10.56
C PRO A 34 17.48 6.87 10.11
N ALA A 35 17.42 5.92 11.03
CA ALA A 35 17.12 4.52 10.71
C ALA A 35 15.66 4.31 10.26
N ILE A 36 14.76 5.23 10.60
CA ILE A 36 13.37 5.22 10.11
C ILE A 36 13.38 5.88 8.74
N MET A 37 12.82 5.21 7.72
CA MET A 37 12.71 5.77 6.38
C MET A 37 11.42 6.57 6.22
N ALA A 38 10.31 5.97 6.65
CA ALA A 38 8.98 6.48 6.42
C ALA A 38 8.02 6.03 7.52
N TRP A 39 6.96 6.81 7.69
CA TRP A 39 5.75 6.42 8.41
C TRP A 39 4.71 5.89 7.42
N GLU A 40 4.00 4.85 7.82
CA GLU A 40 2.82 4.29 7.14
C GLU A 40 1.60 4.67 7.98
N LEU A 41 0.63 5.38 7.39
CA LEU A 41 -0.57 5.77 8.13
C LEU A 41 -1.36 4.54 8.59
N ILE A 42 -1.59 3.59 7.68
CA ILE A 42 -2.35 2.38 7.96
C ILE A 42 -2.17 1.32 6.86
N ASN A 43 -2.00 0.08 7.29
CA ASN A 43 -1.97 -1.05 6.37
C ASN A 43 -3.33 -1.33 5.73
N GLU A 44 -3.36 -1.35 4.40
CA GLU A 44 -4.49 -1.82 3.57
C GLU A 44 -5.85 -1.20 4.00
N PRO A 45 -5.98 0.13 4.01
CA PRO A 45 -7.22 0.77 4.43
C PRO A 45 -8.36 0.39 3.49
N ARG A 46 -9.50 -0.03 4.05
CA ARG A 46 -10.73 -0.33 3.32
C ARG A 46 -11.95 0.24 4.04
N CYS A 47 -12.97 0.65 3.27
CA CYS A 47 -14.21 1.20 3.79
C CYS A 47 -15.41 0.58 3.07
N GLN A 48 -16.08 -0.38 3.72
CA GLN A 48 -17.25 -1.06 3.15
C GLN A 48 -18.53 -0.21 3.23
N SER A 49 -18.55 0.82 4.08
CA SER A 49 -19.69 1.73 4.21
C SER A 49 -19.67 2.88 3.20
N ASP A 50 -18.54 3.13 2.53
CA ASP A 50 -18.39 4.19 1.54
C ASP A 50 -17.45 3.76 0.40
N TYR A 51 -18.04 3.31 -0.71
CA TYR A 51 -17.29 2.91 -1.90
C TYR A 51 -16.79 4.09 -2.76
N SER A 52 -17.18 5.32 -2.44
CA SER A 52 -16.74 6.50 -3.20
C SER A 52 -15.26 6.85 -2.95
N GLY A 53 -14.68 6.34 -1.86
CA GLY A 53 -13.32 6.68 -1.43
C GLY A 53 -13.20 7.95 -0.61
N LYS A 54 -14.27 8.74 -0.49
CA LYS A 54 -14.25 10.05 0.20
C LYS A 54 -13.96 9.93 1.69
N THR A 55 -14.53 8.92 2.36
CA THR A 55 -14.30 8.69 3.79
C THR A 55 -12.83 8.41 4.09
N ILE A 56 -12.20 7.51 3.32
CA ILE A 56 -10.76 7.22 3.50
C ILE A 56 -9.93 8.44 3.12
N HIS A 57 -10.25 9.12 2.01
CA HIS A 57 -9.51 10.30 1.58
C HIS A 57 -9.49 11.41 2.65
N ALA A 58 -10.65 11.76 3.22
CA ALA A 58 -10.74 12.77 4.28
C ALA A 58 -9.93 12.37 5.52
N TRP A 59 -9.96 11.10 5.89
CA TRP A 59 -9.15 10.58 6.99
C TRP A 59 -7.64 10.64 6.70
N VAL A 60 -7.22 10.31 5.47
CA VAL A 60 -5.81 10.42 5.05
C VAL A 60 -5.36 11.88 5.10
N GLU A 61 -6.18 12.82 4.64
CA GLU A 61 -5.86 14.25 4.67
C GLU A 61 -5.64 14.76 6.10
N GLU A 62 -6.55 14.42 7.02
CA GLU A 62 -6.43 14.76 8.44
C GLU A 62 -5.16 14.15 9.07
N MET A 63 -4.97 12.83 8.90
CA MET A 63 -3.89 12.12 9.59
C MET A 63 -2.52 12.39 8.98
N ALA A 64 -2.43 12.66 7.67
CA ALA A 64 -1.19 13.06 7.04
C ALA A 64 -0.76 14.46 7.50
N GLY A 65 -1.69 15.42 7.55
CA GLY A 65 -1.46 16.75 8.10
C GLY A 65 -1.00 16.70 9.56
N TYR A 66 -1.69 15.91 10.38
CA TYR A 66 -1.31 15.73 11.78
C TYR A 66 0.08 15.11 11.94
N THR A 67 0.37 14.05 11.19
CA THR A 67 1.67 13.36 11.23
C THR A 67 2.83 14.29 10.84
N LYS A 68 2.68 15.01 9.72
CA LYS A 68 3.69 15.99 9.26
C LYS A 68 3.84 17.20 10.18
N SER A 69 2.82 17.54 10.97
CA SER A 69 2.92 18.57 12.01
C SER A 69 3.82 18.15 13.18
N LEU A 70 3.95 16.85 13.44
CA LEU A 70 4.80 16.29 14.50
C LEU A 70 6.21 15.97 14.00
N ASP A 71 6.30 15.50 12.75
CA ASP A 71 7.52 15.06 12.10
C ASP A 71 7.61 15.54 10.65
N GLY A 72 8.48 16.52 10.42
CA GLY A 72 8.80 17.04 9.09
C GLY A 72 10.04 16.40 8.44
N ASN A 73 10.69 15.44 9.11
CA ASN A 73 11.94 14.83 8.66
C ASN A 73 11.70 13.58 7.83
N HIS A 74 10.82 12.68 8.30
CA HIS A 74 10.60 11.39 7.67
C HIS A 74 9.58 11.44 6.53
N LEU A 75 9.72 10.51 5.59
CA LEU A 75 8.73 10.32 4.54
C LEU A 75 7.42 9.78 5.13
N LEU A 76 6.32 9.99 4.41
CA LEU A 76 4.99 9.52 4.78
C LEU A 76 4.30 8.89 3.59
N GLU A 77 3.70 7.74 3.81
CA GLU A 77 2.83 7.07 2.84
C GLU A 77 1.56 6.54 3.53
N VAL A 78 0.59 6.11 2.72
CA VAL A 78 -0.74 5.76 3.24
C VAL A 78 -0.83 4.31 3.72
N GLY A 79 -0.25 3.38 2.99
CA GLY A 79 -0.34 1.92 3.12
C GLY A 79 -1.40 1.30 2.20
N MET A 80 -1.66 1.92 1.04
CA MET A 80 -2.73 1.51 0.13
C MET A 80 -2.33 0.29 -0.70
N GLU A 81 -3.30 -0.61 -0.91
CA GLU A 81 -3.14 -1.72 -1.84
C GLU A 81 -3.12 -1.25 -3.31
N GLY A 82 -3.71 -0.08 -3.62
CA GLY A 82 -3.73 0.52 -4.96
C GLY A 82 -5.11 0.62 -5.63
N PHE A 83 -6.20 0.18 -5.00
CA PHE A 83 -7.52 0.20 -5.64
C PHE A 83 -7.96 1.62 -6.07
N TYR A 84 -8.24 1.76 -7.37
CA TYR A 84 -8.74 3.01 -7.97
C TYR A 84 -10.18 3.30 -7.51
N GLY A 85 -10.45 4.59 -7.26
CA GLY A 85 -11.73 5.10 -6.78
C GLY A 85 -12.48 5.93 -7.81
N ASP A 86 -13.34 6.83 -7.33
CA ASP A 86 -14.29 7.60 -8.14
C ASP A 86 -13.66 8.83 -8.82
N SER A 87 -12.49 9.30 -8.39
CA SER A 87 -11.80 10.45 -8.98
C SER A 87 -11.39 10.24 -10.45
N MET A 88 -11.11 8.99 -10.82
CA MET A 88 -10.73 8.56 -12.16
C MET A 88 -11.42 7.22 -12.48
N PRO A 89 -12.74 7.24 -12.73
CA PRO A 89 -13.56 6.03 -12.82
C PRO A 89 -13.13 5.10 -13.97
N GLU A 90 -12.55 5.64 -15.04
CA GLU A 90 -11.99 4.88 -16.14
C GLU A 90 -10.83 3.98 -15.73
N LYS A 91 -10.13 4.29 -14.62
CA LYS A 91 -9.03 3.45 -14.09
C LYS A 91 -9.51 2.27 -13.26
N LYS A 92 -10.78 2.25 -12.83
CA LYS A 92 -11.35 1.11 -12.11
C LYS A 92 -11.30 -0.20 -12.90
N GLN A 93 -11.17 -0.13 -14.23
CA GLN A 93 -10.95 -1.31 -15.08
C GLN A 93 -9.65 -2.08 -14.76
N TYR A 94 -8.72 -1.46 -14.03
CA TYR A 94 -7.49 -2.10 -13.55
C TYR A 94 -7.69 -2.84 -12.22
N ASN A 95 -8.76 -2.57 -11.47
CA ASN A 95 -9.09 -3.28 -10.24
C ASN A 95 -9.45 -4.74 -10.54
N PRO A 96 -9.31 -5.66 -9.57
CA PRO A 96 -9.65 -7.10 -9.73
C PRO A 96 -11.16 -7.40 -9.85
N GLY A 97 -11.99 -6.42 -10.23
CA GLY A 97 -13.43 -6.57 -10.43
C GLY A 97 -14.31 -6.20 -9.22
N TYR A 98 -13.72 -5.67 -8.15
CA TYR A 98 -14.44 -5.17 -6.98
C TYR A 98 -13.83 -3.88 -6.44
N GLN A 99 -14.55 -3.23 -5.52
CA GLN A 99 -14.13 -1.99 -4.85
C GLN A 99 -13.91 -2.24 -3.36
N VAL A 100 -13.02 -1.44 -2.76
CA VAL A 100 -12.70 -1.52 -1.33
C VAL A 100 -12.89 -0.20 -0.57
N GLY A 101 -13.45 0.82 -1.24
CA GLY A 101 -13.72 2.13 -0.62
C GLY A 101 -12.50 3.03 -0.48
N THR A 102 -11.47 2.82 -1.30
CA THR A 102 -10.32 3.73 -1.46
C THR A 102 -10.38 4.49 -2.78
N ASP A 103 -9.66 5.59 -2.84
CA ASP A 103 -9.37 6.31 -4.08
C ASP A 103 -7.86 6.54 -4.21
N TYR A 104 -7.18 5.61 -4.88
CA TYR A 104 -5.72 5.61 -5.01
C TYR A 104 -5.16 6.94 -5.51
N ILE A 105 -5.74 7.52 -6.57
CA ILE A 105 -5.20 8.76 -7.15
C ILE A 105 -5.44 9.93 -6.20
N ASN A 106 -6.68 10.12 -5.76
CA ASN A 106 -7.03 11.29 -4.95
C ASN A 106 -6.29 11.32 -3.61
N SER A 107 -6.19 10.18 -2.91
CA SER A 107 -5.46 10.10 -1.64
C SER A 107 -3.94 10.28 -1.81
N ASN A 108 -3.34 9.78 -2.89
CA ASN A 108 -1.91 9.99 -3.12
C ASN A 108 -1.58 11.38 -3.69
N LEU A 109 -2.57 12.20 -4.07
CA LEU A 109 -2.35 13.61 -4.44
C LEU A 109 -2.26 14.54 -3.22
N ILE A 110 -2.64 14.10 -2.03
CA ILE A 110 -2.47 14.86 -0.78
C ILE A 110 -1.00 15.24 -0.63
N ARG A 111 -0.74 16.53 -0.36
CA ARG A 111 0.60 17.13 -0.41
C ARG A 111 1.56 16.48 0.59
N GLU A 112 1.05 16.09 1.74
CA GLU A 112 1.78 15.49 2.85
C GLU A 112 2.21 14.04 2.61
N ILE A 113 1.65 13.37 1.60
CA ILE A 113 2.04 12.03 1.17
C ILE A 113 3.24 12.14 0.23
N ASP A 114 4.37 11.52 0.56
CA ASP A 114 5.61 11.68 -0.20
C ASP A 114 5.79 10.64 -1.31
N PHE A 115 5.25 9.44 -1.13
CA PHE A 115 5.30 8.36 -2.11
C PHE A 115 4.05 7.48 -2.02
N ALA A 116 3.77 6.78 -3.12
CA ALA A 116 2.63 5.89 -3.22
C ALA A 116 3.05 4.43 -3.04
N THR A 117 2.13 3.62 -2.53
CA THR A 117 2.29 2.18 -2.36
C THR A 117 1.24 1.41 -3.16
N ILE A 118 1.61 0.22 -3.61
CA ILE A 118 0.68 -0.78 -4.16
C ILE A 118 1.00 -2.14 -3.58
N HIS A 119 -0.02 -2.96 -3.41
CA HIS A 119 0.08 -4.37 -3.04
C HIS A 119 -0.47 -5.23 -4.17
N ALA A 120 -0.19 -6.53 -4.17
CA ALA A 120 -0.87 -7.49 -5.04
C ALA A 120 -0.85 -8.91 -4.48
N TYR A 121 -2.04 -9.49 -4.41
CA TYR A 121 -2.26 -10.88 -4.04
C TYR A 121 -3.19 -11.56 -5.06
N PRO A 122 -2.70 -11.83 -6.30
CA PRO A 122 -3.55 -12.22 -7.43
C PRO A 122 -4.30 -13.53 -7.24
N ASP A 123 -3.71 -14.45 -6.49
CA ASP A 123 -4.31 -15.72 -6.11
C ASP A 123 -5.49 -15.57 -5.15
N ILE A 124 -5.49 -14.51 -4.34
CA ILE A 124 -6.61 -14.14 -3.48
C ILE A 124 -7.63 -13.31 -4.26
N TRP A 125 -7.16 -12.28 -4.97
CA TRP A 125 -8.02 -11.31 -5.65
C TRP A 125 -8.72 -11.90 -6.88
N LEU A 126 -8.09 -12.88 -7.54
CA LEU A 126 -8.60 -13.56 -8.73
C LEU A 126 -8.77 -15.06 -8.47
N ALA A 127 -9.27 -15.41 -7.28
CA ALA A 127 -9.49 -16.79 -6.89
C ALA A 127 -10.27 -17.58 -7.99
N GLY A 128 -9.73 -18.73 -8.38
CA GLY A 128 -10.28 -19.57 -9.44
C GLY A 128 -9.78 -19.26 -10.86
N GLN A 129 -9.04 -18.17 -11.07
CA GLN A 129 -8.35 -17.92 -12.35
C GLN A 129 -7.00 -18.65 -12.41
N ASN A 130 -6.59 -19.02 -13.63
CA ASN A 130 -5.30 -19.67 -13.87
C ASN A 130 -4.11 -18.70 -13.72
N ASP A 131 -2.90 -19.25 -13.58
CA ASP A 131 -1.67 -18.48 -13.36
C ASP A 131 -1.37 -17.48 -14.49
N GLY A 132 -1.67 -17.82 -15.74
CA GLY A 132 -1.49 -16.91 -16.87
C GLY A 132 -2.35 -15.65 -16.75
N SER A 133 -3.58 -15.79 -16.29
CA SER A 133 -4.51 -14.68 -16.06
C SER A 133 -4.10 -13.84 -14.86
N GLN A 134 -3.69 -14.49 -13.76
CA GLN A 134 -3.13 -13.83 -12.58
C GLN A 134 -1.87 -13.02 -12.91
N ASN A 135 -0.96 -13.59 -13.72
CA ASN A 135 0.26 -12.92 -14.14
C ASN A 135 -0.05 -11.72 -15.06
N THR A 136 -0.97 -11.88 -16.01
CA THR A 136 -1.42 -10.79 -16.88
C THR A 136 -2.00 -9.64 -16.06
N PHE A 137 -2.80 -9.95 -15.03
CA PHE A 137 -3.31 -8.95 -14.10
C PHE A 137 -2.18 -8.19 -13.39
N VAL A 138 -1.20 -8.89 -12.82
CA VAL A 138 -0.09 -8.26 -12.08
C VAL A 138 0.70 -7.32 -12.97
N GLN A 139 1.03 -7.75 -14.19
CA GLN A 139 1.78 -6.90 -15.13
C GLN A 139 0.99 -5.64 -15.46
N ARG A 140 -0.32 -5.78 -15.73
CA ARG A 140 -1.22 -4.66 -16.00
C ARG A 140 -1.37 -3.74 -14.78
N TRP A 141 -1.48 -4.32 -13.58
CA TRP A 141 -1.58 -3.61 -12.30
C TRP A 141 -0.33 -2.78 -12.04
N MET A 142 0.86 -3.37 -12.14
CA MET A 142 2.10 -2.64 -11.95
C MET A 142 2.28 -1.53 -12.99
N TRP A 143 1.97 -1.81 -14.26
CA TRP A 143 2.12 -0.83 -15.33
C TRP A 143 1.22 0.39 -15.14
N SER A 144 -0.07 0.20 -14.81
CA SER A 144 -1.00 1.31 -14.65
C SER A 144 -0.60 2.23 -13.48
N HIS A 145 -0.24 1.64 -12.35
CA HIS A 145 0.19 2.41 -11.17
C HIS A 145 1.52 3.11 -11.38
N TRP A 146 2.47 2.45 -12.06
CA TRP A 146 3.73 3.09 -12.42
C TRP A 146 3.53 4.28 -13.35
N GLU A 147 2.64 4.15 -14.34
CA GLU A 147 2.33 5.25 -15.24
C GLU A 147 1.69 6.42 -14.50
N ASP A 148 0.77 6.14 -13.58
CA ASP A 148 0.09 7.18 -12.80
C ASP A 148 1.01 7.84 -11.78
N ALA A 149 1.89 7.07 -11.13
CA ALA A 149 2.94 7.62 -10.27
C ALA A 149 3.83 8.61 -11.04
N ARG A 150 4.17 8.27 -12.28
CA ARG A 150 5.02 9.08 -13.16
C ARG A 150 4.31 10.29 -13.77
N THR A 151 3.06 10.15 -14.17
CA THR A 151 2.37 11.14 -15.02
C THR A 151 1.37 12.00 -14.25
N ILE A 152 0.72 11.45 -13.23
CA ILE A 152 -0.34 12.10 -12.46
C ILE A 152 0.18 12.52 -11.09
N LEU A 153 0.65 11.56 -10.30
CA LEU A 153 1.04 11.81 -8.91
C LEU A 153 2.35 12.59 -8.79
N LYS A 154 3.27 12.37 -9.75
CA LYS A 154 4.65 12.88 -9.70
C LYS A 154 5.37 12.49 -8.41
N LYS A 155 5.09 11.29 -7.92
CA LYS A 155 5.61 10.73 -6.68
C LYS A 155 6.22 9.35 -6.93
N PRO A 156 7.25 8.94 -6.17
CA PRO A 156 7.77 7.58 -6.26
C PRO A 156 6.68 6.55 -5.94
N LEU A 157 6.83 5.36 -6.50
CA LEU A 157 5.98 4.19 -6.27
C LEU A 157 6.80 3.06 -5.66
N VAL A 158 6.31 2.48 -4.58
CA VAL A 158 6.86 1.26 -3.97
C VAL A 158 5.84 0.13 -4.09
N PHE A 159 6.27 -1.02 -4.61
CA PHE A 159 5.48 -2.23 -4.56
C PHE A 159 5.64 -2.87 -3.18
N ALA A 160 4.88 -2.35 -2.21
CA ALA A 160 5.12 -2.56 -0.78
C ALA A 160 4.73 -3.95 -0.28
N GLU A 161 3.83 -4.66 -0.95
CA GLU A 161 3.56 -6.06 -0.62
C GLU A 161 3.20 -6.91 -1.84
N PHE A 162 3.93 -8.01 -2.02
CA PHE A 162 3.62 -9.07 -2.97
C PHE A 162 4.23 -10.39 -2.51
N GLY A 163 3.67 -11.52 -2.91
CA GLY A 163 4.29 -12.83 -2.65
C GLY A 163 3.40 -14.00 -3.00
N LYS A 164 3.90 -15.23 -2.76
CA LYS A 164 3.17 -16.51 -2.85
C LYS A 164 3.33 -17.26 -1.53
N SER A 165 2.26 -17.81 -0.95
CA SER A 165 2.30 -18.45 0.36
C SER A 165 2.41 -19.97 0.24
N LYS A 166 3.31 -20.56 1.02
CA LYS A 166 3.44 -22.03 1.15
C LYS A 166 2.15 -22.72 1.63
N LYS A 167 1.20 -21.97 2.17
CA LYS A 167 -0.10 -22.47 2.66
C LYS A 167 -1.16 -22.53 1.55
N ASP A 168 -0.90 -21.93 0.39
CA ASP A 168 -1.90 -21.89 -0.70
C ASP A 168 -2.00 -23.27 -1.36
N PRO A 169 -3.22 -23.74 -1.69
CA PRO A 169 -3.39 -24.97 -2.45
C PRO A 169 -2.63 -24.89 -3.78
N GLY A 170 -1.86 -25.93 -4.09
CA GLY A 170 -1.09 -26.01 -5.32
C GLY A 170 0.28 -25.34 -5.27
N TYR A 171 0.66 -24.70 -4.14
CA TYR A 171 1.95 -24.03 -4.02
C TYR A 171 3.14 -24.91 -4.43
N THR A 172 3.99 -24.35 -5.28
CA THR A 172 5.35 -24.84 -5.52
C THR A 172 6.38 -23.71 -5.40
N GLU A 173 7.63 -24.07 -5.12
CA GLU A 173 8.73 -23.10 -5.12
C GLU A 173 8.93 -22.47 -6.51
N ASN A 174 8.73 -23.25 -7.57
CA ASN A 174 8.85 -22.79 -8.94
C ASN A 174 7.82 -21.71 -9.30
N GLU A 175 6.56 -21.86 -8.87
CA GLU A 175 5.52 -20.84 -9.09
C GLU A 175 5.82 -19.55 -8.34
N ARG A 176 6.24 -19.64 -7.07
CA ARG A 176 6.69 -18.48 -6.29
C ARG A 176 7.83 -17.78 -7.01
N ASP A 177 8.86 -18.51 -7.41
CA ASP A 177 10.07 -17.92 -7.99
C ASP A 177 9.76 -17.31 -9.37
N THR A 178 8.88 -17.92 -10.16
CA THR A 178 8.36 -17.36 -11.42
C THR A 178 7.62 -16.04 -11.19
N PHE A 179 6.74 -16.00 -10.18
CA PHE A 179 6.02 -14.79 -9.82
C PHE A 179 6.97 -13.68 -9.34
N LEU A 180 7.88 -13.99 -8.42
CA LEU A 180 8.87 -13.04 -7.92
C LEU A 180 9.78 -12.52 -9.03
N ASN A 181 10.25 -13.39 -9.92
CA ASN A 181 11.05 -12.99 -11.08
C ASN A 181 10.31 -12.01 -11.99
N THR A 182 9.01 -12.24 -12.21
CA THR A 182 8.18 -11.31 -12.99
C THR A 182 8.09 -9.94 -12.33
N VAL A 183 7.79 -9.90 -11.03
CA VAL A 183 7.70 -8.64 -10.27
C VAL A 183 9.04 -7.91 -10.24
N TYR A 184 10.14 -8.59 -9.92
CA TYR A 184 11.46 -7.95 -9.87
C TYR A 184 11.94 -7.46 -11.23
N THR A 185 11.65 -8.21 -12.30
CA THR A 185 11.96 -7.77 -13.69
C THR A 185 11.22 -6.48 -14.02
N ASN A 186 9.94 -6.39 -13.67
CA ASN A 186 9.15 -5.18 -13.88
C ASN A 186 9.64 -4.01 -13.04
N ILE A 187 9.91 -4.22 -11.74
CA ILE A 187 10.49 -3.19 -10.86
C ILE A 187 11.78 -2.63 -11.47
N TYR A 188 12.70 -3.50 -11.88
CA TYR A 188 13.97 -3.10 -12.50
C TYR A 188 13.75 -2.32 -13.79
N SER A 189 12.90 -2.83 -14.69
CA SER A 189 12.61 -2.20 -15.98
C SER A 189 12.00 -0.80 -15.81
N PHE A 190 11.02 -0.67 -14.92
CA PHE A 190 10.35 0.60 -14.63
C PHE A 190 11.25 1.60 -13.91
N ALA A 191 12.13 1.15 -13.00
CA ALA A 191 13.12 2.01 -12.37
C ALA A 191 14.12 2.55 -13.40
N ARG A 192 14.60 1.69 -14.32
CA ARG A 192 15.56 2.03 -15.37
C ARG A 192 14.98 3.00 -16.41
N THR A 193 13.71 2.87 -16.76
CA THR A 193 13.08 3.62 -17.88
C THR A 193 12.19 4.77 -17.43
N GLY A 194 11.72 4.76 -16.19
CA GLY A 194 10.76 5.73 -15.65
C GLY A 194 11.36 6.95 -14.96
N GLY A 195 12.68 7.15 -15.04
CA GLY A 195 13.35 8.25 -14.34
C GLY A 195 13.29 8.11 -12.80
N GLY A 196 13.28 6.88 -12.29
CA GLY A 196 13.23 6.60 -10.85
C GLY A 196 11.83 6.64 -10.22
N SER A 197 10.75 6.74 -11.01
CA SER A 197 9.38 6.71 -10.47
C SER A 197 9.00 5.38 -9.80
N MET A 198 9.61 4.26 -10.20
CA MET A 198 9.54 3.00 -9.44
C MET A 198 10.73 2.92 -8.49
N ALA A 199 10.47 2.95 -7.18
CA ALA A 199 11.48 3.09 -6.14
C ALA A 199 11.86 1.76 -5.45
N GLY A 200 11.14 0.68 -5.72
CA GLY A 200 11.50 -0.65 -5.23
C GLY A 200 10.28 -1.52 -4.95
N GLY A 201 10.52 -2.63 -4.26
CA GLY A 201 9.46 -3.49 -3.76
C GLY A 201 9.89 -4.35 -2.59
N LEU A 202 8.93 -4.75 -1.78
CA LEU A 202 9.12 -5.53 -0.57
C LEU A 202 8.28 -6.82 -0.68
N VAL A 203 8.96 -7.97 -0.67
CA VAL A 203 8.29 -9.26 -0.65
C VAL A 203 7.64 -9.47 0.71
N SER A 204 6.35 -9.81 0.72
CA SER A 204 5.61 -9.98 1.95
C SER A 204 5.83 -11.36 2.58
N VAL A 205 5.96 -11.36 3.90
CA VAL A 205 5.97 -12.57 4.75
C VAL A 205 4.66 -12.79 5.50
N ALA A 206 3.70 -11.86 5.35
CA ALA A 206 2.35 -11.91 5.89
C ALA A 206 1.32 -11.85 4.75
N ARG A 207 0.08 -12.30 4.97
CA ARG A 207 -0.98 -12.21 3.95
C ARG A 207 -2.30 -11.78 4.56
N PRO A 208 -3.18 -11.10 3.79
CA PRO A 208 -4.53 -10.81 4.22
C PRO A 208 -5.31 -12.12 4.48
N VAL A 209 -5.95 -12.24 5.65
CA VAL A 209 -6.85 -13.36 5.97
C VAL A 209 -8.28 -12.98 5.59
N VAL A 210 -8.92 -13.78 4.72
CA VAL A 210 -10.32 -13.56 4.33
C VAL A 210 -11.26 -14.05 5.45
N GLY A 211 -11.68 -13.15 6.33
CA GLY A 211 -12.70 -13.40 7.36
C GLY A 211 -14.06 -12.78 7.02
N LYS A 212 -15.17 -13.50 7.28
CA LYS A 212 -16.55 -12.98 7.15
C LYS A 212 -16.79 -11.88 8.19
N ALA A 213 -16.97 -10.63 7.76
CA ALA A 213 -17.34 -9.53 8.65
C ALA A 213 -18.81 -9.63 9.06
N GLY A 214 -19.07 -9.74 10.37
CA GLY A 214 -20.41 -9.66 10.95
C GLY A 214 -20.90 -8.20 11.06
N HIS A 215 -22.06 -7.94 10.46
CA HIS A 215 -23.06 -6.89 10.70
C HIS A 215 -22.79 -5.78 11.75
N LEU A 216 -21.82 -4.88 11.53
CA LEU A 216 -21.83 -3.54 12.16
C LEU A 216 -21.19 -2.49 11.24
N PRO A 217 -21.75 -1.27 11.14
CA PRO A 217 -21.15 -0.15 10.40
C PRO A 217 -20.02 0.45 11.25
N ARG A 218 -18.81 -0.08 11.10
CA ARG A 218 -17.57 0.55 11.56
C ARG A 218 -16.57 0.52 10.41
N LEU A 219 -15.67 1.49 10.32
CA LEU A 219 -14.46 1.37 9.50
C LEU A 219 -13.72 0.11 9.98
N ILE A 220 -13.88 -1.01 9.26
CA ILE A 220 -13.20 -2.26 9.57
C ILE A 220 -11.81 -2.16 8.93
N PHE A 221 -10.86 -1.71 9.72
CA PHE A 221 -9.44 -1.75 9.40
C PHE A 221 -8.95 -3.20 9.56
N GLN A 222 -8.73 -3.91 8.46
CA GLN A 222 -8.29 -5.30 8.50
C GLN A 222 -6.77 -5.36 8.65
N LYS A 223 -6.30 -5.62 9.87
CA LYS A 223 -5.11 -6.45 10.10
C LYS A 223 -5.49 -7.46 11.19
N GLN A 224 -5.58 -8.74 10.82
CA GLN A 224 -5.68 -9.85 11.79
C GLN A 224 -4.27 -10.35 12.08
#